data_AF-A0A4S0MP19-F1
#
_entry.id   AF-A0A4S0MP19-F1
#
_cell.length_a   1.000
_cell.length_b   1.000
_cell.length_c   1.000
_cell.angle_alpha   90.00
_cell.angle_beta   90.00
_cell.angle_gamma   90.00
#
_symmetry.space_group_name_H-M   'P 1'
#
loop_
_entity.id
_entity.type
_entity.pdbx_description
1 polymer ?
#
loop_
_entity_poly.entity_id
_entity_poly.type
_entity_poly.pdbx_seq_one_letter_code
_entity_poly.pdbx_strand_id
1 'polypeptide(L)'
;KSFETRDEQEVAGYAQVMETIFSHFDAIDLTENHVMQLHRDLLAFSNKDERHRGAYKTLANNVSAFDADGKEIGVIFETATPFDTPKRMKELIEWTRRTLN
;
A
#
# COMPACT_ATOMS: atom_id res chain seq x y z
N LYS A 1 19.23 8.01 -12.40
CA LYS A 1 19.75 6.64 -12.17
C LYS A 1 18.68 5.67 -12.62
N SER A 2 19.03 4.63 -13.37
CA SER A 2 18.09 3.55 -13.74
C SER A 2 18.21 2.45 -12.70
N PHE A 3 17.09 1.90 -12.22
CA PHE A 3 17.06 0.74 -11.32
C PHE A 3 16.79 -0.50 -12.17
N GLU A 4 17.72 -1.46 -12.16
CA GLU A 4 17.69 -2.59 -13.10
C GLU A 4 16.91 -3.78 -12.54
N THR A 5 16.90 -3.94 -11.21
CA THR A 5 16.19 -5.04 -10.55
C THR A 5 14.92 -4.57 -9.84
N ARG A 6 13.96 -5.50 -9.65
CA ARG A 6 12.73 -5.23 -8.90
C ARG A 6 13.05 -4.81 -7.46
N ASP A 7 13.97 -5.50 -6.81
CA ASP A 7 14.33 -5.21 -5.43
C ASP A 7 14.97 -3.82 -5.30
N GLU A 8 15.79 -3.39 -6.27
CA GLU A 8 16.30 -2.01 -6.33
C GLU A 8 15.20 -0.96 -6.51
N GLN A 9 14.21 -1.25 -7.37
CA GLN A 9 13.06 -0.36 -7.58
C GLN A 9 12.22 -0.21 -6.30
N GLU A 10 11.97 -1.32 -5.60
CA GLU A 10 11.24 -1.33 -4.33
C GLU A 10 12.00 -0.53 -3.27
N VAL A 11 13.30 -0.79 -3.09
CA VAL A 11 14.14 -0.06 -2.11
C VAL A 11 14.16 1.45 -2.39
N ALA A 12 14.24 1.85 -3.65
CA ALA A 12 14.24 3.26 -4.02
C ALA A 12 12.92 3.95 -3.66
N GLY A 13 11.79 3.30 -3.91
CA GLY A 13 10.46 3.81 -3.57
C GLY A 13 10.27 3.94 -2.07
N TYR A 14 10.68 2.91 -1.31
CA TYR A 14 10.68 2.95 0.15
C TYR A 14 11.54 4.10 0.68
N ALA A 15 12.77 4.26 0.19
CA ALA A 15 13.66 5.33 0.64
C ALA A 15 13.05 6.72 0.39
N GLN A 16 12.44 6.95 -0.79
CA GLN A 16 11.83 8.23 -1.13
C GLN A 16 10.60 8.55 -0.25
N VAL A 17 9.73 7.58 -0.02
CA VAL A 17 8.55 7.79 0.84
C VAL A 17 8.95 8.00 2.29
N MET A 18 9.92 7.24 2.79
CA MET A 18 10.43 7.41 4.16
C MET A 18 11.03 8.80 4.37
N GLU A 19 11.86 9.26 3.43
CA GLU A 19 12.40 10.63 3.45
C GLU A 19 11.28 11.68 3.47
N THR A 20 10.23 11.49 2.65
CA THR A 20 9.09 12.41 2.60
C THR A 20 8.37 12.49 3.93
N ILE A 21 8.10 11.33 4.55
CA ILE A 21 7.43 11.23 5.84
C ILE A 21 8.30 11.88 6.92
N PHE A 22 9.57 11.52 7.05
CA PHE A 22 10.42 12.07 8.11
C PHE A 22 10.64 13.57 7.99
N SER A 23 10.79 14.08 6.77
CA SER A 23 11.05 15.50 6.53
C SER A 23 9.82 16.39 6.68
N HIS A 24 8.60 15.83 6.59
CA HIS A 24 7.36 16.62 6.57
C HIS A 24 6.20 16.00 7.37
N PHE A 25 6.47 15.14 8.36
CA PHE A 25 5.42 14.40 9.08
C PHE A 25 4.37 15.32 9.71
N ASP A 26 4.78 16.52 10.13
CA ASP A 26 3.95 17.56 10.74
C ASP A 26 3.00 18.23 9.75
N ALA A 27 3.31 18.18 8.46
CA ALA A 27 2.48 18.70 7.38
C ALA A 27 1.61 17.63 6.69
N ILE A 28 1.81 16.35 7.00
CA ILE A 28 1.08 15.23 6.39
C ILE A 28 -0.10 14.84 7.29
N ASP A 29 -1.26 15.46 7.04
CA ASP A 29 -2.50 15.05 7.71
C ASP A 29 -2.83 13.59 7.42
N LEU A 30 -3.32 12.85 8.42
CA LEU A 30 -3.83 11.50 8.18
C LEU A 30 -5.14 11.56 7.38
N THR A 31 -5.04 11.44 6.07
CA THR A 31 -6.17 11.43 5.13
C THR A 31 -6.04 10.27 4.17
N GLU A 32 -7.18 9.83 3.63
CA GLU A 32 -7.21 8.79 2.60
C GLU A 32 -6.40 9.19 1.36
N ASN A 33 -6.49 10.47 0.95
CA ASN A 33 -5.71 11.00 -0.17
C ASN A 33 -4.20 10.94 0.08
N HIS A 34 -3.73 11.28 1.29
CA HIS A 34 -2.31 11.17 1.60
C HIS A 34 -1.85 9.71 1.64
N VAL A 35 -2.67 8.78 2.13
CA VAL A 35 -2.35 7.33 2.04
C VAL A 35 -2.23 6.88 0.58
N MET A 36 -3.17 7.27 -0.29
CA MET A 36 -3.10 6.96 -1.72
C MET A 36 -1.87 7.61 -2.39
N GLN A 37 -1.53 8.84 -2.02
CA GLN A 37 -0.37 9.55 -2.53
C GLN A 37 0.93 8.85 -2.13
N LEU A 38 1.08 8.50 -0.85
CA LEU A 38 2.24 7.76 -0.36
C LEU A 38 2.36 6.40 -1.04
N HIS A 39 1.25 5.70 -1.29
CA HIS A 39 1.26 4.45 -2.05
C HIS A 39 1.66 4.65 -3.51
N ARG A 40 1.22 5.73 -4.16
CA ARG A 40 1.67 6.09 -5.52
C ARG A 40 3.18 6.29 -5.55
N ASP A 41 3.69 7.05 -4.59
CA ASP A 41 5.10 7.43 -4.52
C ASP A 41 5.98 6.24 -4.10
N LEU A 42 5.46 5.34 -3.26
CA LEU A 42 6.13 4.10 -2.85
C LEU A 42 6.42 3.20 -4.06
N LEU A 43 5.51 3.17 -5.03
CA LEU A 43 5.62 2.35 -6.24
C LEU A 43 6.10 3.18 -7.45
N ALA A 44 6.70 4.34 -7.22
CA ALA A 44 7.13 5.25 -8.29
C ALA A 44 8.07 4.59 -9.31
N PHE A 45 8.91 3.66 -8.83
CA PHE A 45 9.92 2.97 -9.64
C PHE A 45 9.52 1.55 -10.06
N SER A 46 8.42 1.00 -9.54
CA SER A 46 7.98 -0.36 -9.91
C SER A 46 7.22 -0.33 -11.23
N ASN A 47 7.89 -0.75 -12.30
CA ASN A 47 7.27 -0.82 -13.64
C ASN A 47 6.07 -1.78 -13.67
N LYS A 48 6.10 -2.84 -12.86
CA LYS A 48 5.01 -3.83 -12.78
C LYS A 48 3.73 -3.22 -12.19
N ASP A 49 3.89 -2.26 -11.29
CA ASP A 49 2.80 -1.76 -10.45
C ASP A 49 2.26 -0.40 -10.89
N GLU A 50 2.79 0.14 -12.00
CA GLU A 50 2.42 1.44 -12.56
C GLU A 50 0.90 1.61 -12.73
N ARG A 51 0.19 0.54 -13.09
CA ARG A 51 -1.26 0.58 -13.35
C ARG A 51 -2.15 0.66 -12.11
N HIS A 52 -1.64 0.32 -10.93
CA HIS A 52 -2.46 0.26 -9.70
C HIS A 52 -1.92 1.14 -8.57
N ARG A 53 -0.73 1.75 -8.73
CA ARG A 53 -0.17 2.64 -7.73
C ARG A 53 -1.11 3.82 -7.41
N GLY A 54 -1.40 4.00 -6.13
CA GLY A 54 -2.28 5.06 -5.63
C GLY A 54 -3.76 4.78 -5.80
N ALA A 55 -4.13 3.53 -6.09
CA ALA A 55 -5.50 3.07 -6.13
C ALA A 55 -5.70 1.89 -5.19
N TYR A 56 -6.94 1.70 -4.76
CA TYR A 56 -7.31 0.46 -4.07
C TYR A 56 -7.23 -0.74 -4.99
N LYS A 57 -7.06 -1.90 -4.36
CA LYS A 57 -7.18 -3.19 -5.02
C LYS A 57 -8.52 -3.32 -5.75
N THR A 58 -8.46 -3.85 -6.96
CA THR A 58 -9.64 -4.19 -7.77
C THR A 58 -9.93 -5.70 -7.76
N LEU A 59 -8.98 -6.49 -7.26
CA LEU A 59 -9.06 -7.95 -7.09
C LEU A 59 -8.84 -8.30 -5.61
N ALA A 60 -9.38 -9.44 -5.18
CA ALA A 60 -9.12 -9.97 -3.84
C ALA A 60 -7.62 -10.27 -3.67
N ASN A 61 -7.07 -9.98 -2.49
CA ASN A 61 -5.66 -10.18 -2.15
C ASN A 61 -5.51 -10.75 -0.74
N ASN A 62 -6.22 -11.85 -0.47
CA ASN A 62 -6.12 -12.57 0.80
C ASN A 62 -4.68 -13.03 1.05
N VAL A 63 -4.30 -13.07 2.32
CA VAL A 63 -3.01 -13.67 2.71
C VAL A 63 -3.23 -15.17 2.75
N SER A 64 -2.70 -15.87 1.76
CA SER A 64 -2.88 -17.31 1.59
C SER A 64 -1.56 -18.06 1.74
N ALA A 65 -1.65 -19.28 2.25
CA ALA A 65 -0.57 -20.24 2.25
C ALA A 65 -0.57 -21.02 0.93
N PHE A 66 0.62 -21.22 0.37
CA PHE A 66 0.84 -22.00 -0.84
C PHE A 66 1.80 -23.15 -0.53
N ASP A 67 1.58 -24.31 -1.13
CA ASP A 67 2.56 -25.41 -1.08
C ASP A 67 3.75 -25.16 -2.02
N ALA A 68 4.69 -26.11 -2.05
CA ALA A 68 5.88 -26.02 -2.90
C ALA A 68 5.58 -25.98 -4.40
N ASP A 69 4.40 -26.46 -4.81
CA ASP A 69 3.94 -26.46 -6.20
C ASP A 69 3.13 -25.19 -6.55
N GLY A 70 2.99 -24.26 -5.59
CA GLY A 70 2.27 -23.00 -5.77
C GLY A 70 0.75 -23.15 -5.69
N LYS A 71 0.24 -24.28 -5.22
CA LYS A 71 -1.20 -24.49 -5.00
C LYS A 71 -1.61 -23.87 -3.67
N GLU A 72 -2.69 -23.10 -3.69
CA GLU A 72 -3.27 -22.55 -2.47
C GLU A 72 -3.78 -23.68 -1.58
N ILE A 73 -3.26 -23.73 -0.35
CA ILE A 73 -3.63 -24.73 0.66
C ILE A 73 -4.51 -24.14 1.76
N GLY A 74 -4.66 -22.82 1.81
CA GLY A 74 -5.63 -22.15 2.69
C GLY A 74 -5.41 -20.65 2.82
N VAL A 75 -6.46 -19.94 3.24
CA VAL A 75 -6.41 -18.51 3.57
C VAL A 75 -6.02 -18.36 5.04
N ILE A 76 -4.92 -17.65 5.31
CA ILE A 76 -4.45 -17.29 6.66
C ILE A 76 -5.21 -16.07 7.17
N PHE A 77 -5.39 -15.08 6.30
CA PHE A 77 -6.09 -13.84 6.61
C PHE A 77 -6.92 -13.37 5.44
N GLU A 78 -8.24 -13.33 5.64
CA GLU A 78 -9.18 -12.75 4.69
C GLU A 78 -9.16 -11.23 4.82
N THR A 79 -8.85 -10.56 3.72
CA THR A 79 -8.83 -9.09 3.66
C THR A 79 -10.20 -8.56 3.24
N ALA A 80 -10.49 -7.27 3.48
CA ALA A 80 -11.70 -6.65 2.97
C ALA A 80 -11.85 -6.86 1.45
N THR A 81 -13.07 -7.06 0.94
CA THR A 81 -13.26 -7.20 -0.51
C THR A 81 -12.84 -5.91 -1.25
N PRO A 82 -12.54 -5.95 -2.57
CA PRO A 82 -12.31 -4.73 -3.36
C PRO A 82 -13.43 -3.71 -3.23
N PHE A 83 -14.68 -4.18 -3.17
CA PHE A 83 -15.86 -3.34 -3.01
C PHE A 83 -15.93 -2.69 -1.61
N ASP A 84 -15.62 -3.44 -0.55
CA ASP A 84 -15.69 -2.93 0.82
C ASP A 84 -14.49 -2.06 1.20
N THR A 85 -13.36 -2.20 0.51
CA THR A 85 -12.09 -1.56 0.88
C THR A 85 -12.20 -0.04 1.03
N PRO A 86 -12.79 0.73 0.10
CA PRO A 86 -12.92 2.18 0.25
C PRO A 86 -13.68 2.57 1.53
N LYS A 87 -14.78 1.87 1.82
CA LYS A 87 -15.57 2.14 3.04
C LYS A 87 -14.77 1.82 4.30
N ARG A 88 -14.08 0.68 4.33
CA ARG A 88 -13.26 0.26 5.48
C ARG A 88 -12.09 1.20 5.75
N MET A 89 -11.46 1.71 4.69
CA MET A 89 -10.37 2.67 4.83
C MET A 89 -10.86 4.02 5.34
N LYS A 90 -12.02 4.49 4.88
CA LYS A 90 -12.66 5.68 5.44
C LYS A 90 -12.93 5.52 6.95
N GLU A 91 -13.54 4.41 7.35
CA GLU A 91 -13.79 4.07 8.76
C GLU A 91 -12.48 4.05 9.58
N LEU A 92 -11.41 3.46 9.04
CA LEU A 92 -10.09 3.39 9.67
C LEU A 92 -9.47 4.77 9.89
N ILE A 93 -9.50 5.63 8.88
CA ILE A 93 -8.93 6.98 8.96
C ILE A 93 -9.71 7.84 9.97
N GLU A 94 -11.04 7.81 9.90
CA GLU A 94 -11.90 8.54 10.85
C GLU A 94 -11.66 8.08 12.29
N TRP A 95 -11.60 6.77 12.52
CA TRP A 95 -11.32 6.21 13.83
C TRP A 95 -9.94 6.60 14.36
N THR A 96 -8.91 6.50 13.52
CA THR A 96 -7.52 6.80 13.91
C THR A 96 -7.37 8.28 14.28
N ARG A 97 -7.88 9.18 13.43
CA ARG A 97 -7.87 10.63 13.71
C ARG A 97 -8.58 10.96 15.02
N ARG A 98 -9.72 10.32 15.30
CA ARG A 98 -10.45 10.54 16.56
C ARG A 98 -9.71 10.01 17.78
N THR A 99 -8.89 8.97 17.62
CA THR A 99 -8.24 8.27 18.75
C THR A 99 -6.86 8.84 19.08
N LEU A 100 -6.15 9.37 18.08
CA LEU A 100 -4.81 9.93 18.24
C LEU A 100 -4.77 11.46 18.41
N ASN A 101 -5.91 12.13 18.19
CA ASN A 101 -6.11 13.54 18.54
C ASN A 101 -6.68 13.67 19.96
#